data_AF-A0A2G9V133-F1
#
_entry.id   AF-A0A2G9V133-F1
#
_cell.length_a   1.000
_cell.length_b   1.000
_cell.length_c   1.000
_cell.angle_alpha   90.00
_cell.angle_beta   90.00
_cell.angle_gamma   90.00
#
_symmetry.space_group_name_H-M   'P 1'
#
loop_
_entity.id
_entity.type
_entity.pdbx_description
1 polymer ?
#
loop_
_entity_poly.entity_id
_entity_poly.type
_entity_poly.pdbx_seq_one_letter_code
_entity_poly.pdbx_strand_id
1 'polypeptide(L)'
;MTGIYDAYMKKNLTPEIGFDLSPIMMIQLSGELFDLNKYLNKTPDPQEDPEAGHCSGFVKIAPENKDMFFAHVAMSSLSWMIRVLKLYKFAYDAKEVPGHTVSFSGYPAQLASADDYTLTSAGLGSIETTIAIFNKSLYSDTYIKPEGQVHCWLRSTISNYLTKTPKEWVELFSRYNSGTYNNQWTVVDYKQFKPGQEIPDKDMLWILEQTPGSIKTQDVTWFLKKYSYWPSYNVPFIKDISIEAGFSEKVGLLFSISALLLSG
;
A
#
# COMPACT_ATOMS: atom_id res chain seq x y z
N MET A 1 -2.06 5.43 -18.46
CA MET A 1 -1.28 4.30 -19.03
C MET A 1 -1.11 4.44 -20.54
N THR A 2 -2.18 4.45 -21.35
CA THR A 2 -2.12 4.61 -22.81
C THR A 2 -1.23 5.78 -23.25
N GLY A 3 -1.42 6.96 -22.67
CA GLY A 3 -0.65 8.15 -23.07
C GLY A 3 0.86 8.07 -22.83
N ILE A 4 1.32 7.43 -21.75
CA ILE A 4 2.76 7.26 -21.52
C ILE A 4 3.35 6.21 -22.46
N TYR A 5 2.59 5.15 -22.76
CA TYR A 5 3.01 4.11 -23.69
C TYR A 5 3.09 4.63 -25.12
N ASP A 6 2.06 5.33 -25.61
CA ASP A 6 2.06 5.91 -26.96
C ASP A 6 3.18 6.94 -27.14
N ALA A 7 3.38 7.82 -26.15
CA ALA A 7 4.48 8.78 -26.19
C ALA A 7 5.85 8.09 -26.26
N TYR A 8 6.07 7.04 -25.45
CA TYR A 8 7.30 6.26 -25.46
C TYR A 8 7.52 5.55 -26.80
N MET A 9 6.44 4.98 -27.37
CA MET A 9 6.46 4.28 -28.66
C MET A 9 6.43 5.22 -29.88
N LYS A 10 6.36 6.54 -29.67
CA LYS A 10 6.21 7.57 -30.71
C LYS A 10 4.98 7.32 -31.61
N LYS A 11 3.90 6.84 -31.00
CA LYS A 11 2.59 6.66 -31.65
C LYS A 11 1.75 7.93 -31.48
N ASN A 12 0.81 8.15 -32.39
CA ASN A 12 -0.22 9.16 -32.18
C ASN A 12 -1.11 8.73 -31.01
N LEU A 13 -1.33 9.64 -30.07
CA LEU A 13 -2.20 9.39 -28.92
C LEU A 13 -3.62 9.08 -29.42
N THR A 14 -4.07 7.85 -29.18
CA THR A 14 -5.46 7.48 -29.39
C THR A 14 -6.10 7.32 -28.00
N PRO A 15 -7.09 8.15 -27.63
CA PRO A 15 -7.76 8.02 -26.34
C PRO A 15 -8.59 6.73 -26.30
N GLU A 16 -7.95 5.65 -25.88
CA GLU A 16 -8.58 4.34 -25.73
C GLU A 16 -8.14 3.66 -24.43
N ILE A 17 -8.99 2.74 -23.97
CA ILE A 17 -8.66 1.85 -22.86
C ILE A 17 -8.01 0.61 -23.46
N GLY A 18 -6.68 0.64 -23.58
CA GLY A 18 -5.88 -0.52 -23.95
C GLY A 18 -5.33 -1.19 -22.69
N PHE A 19 -5.54 -2.50 -22.54
CA PHE A 19 -4.93 -3.32 -21.49
C PHE A 19 -3.83 -4.23 -22.04
N ASP A 20 -3.26 -3.87 -23.18
CA ASP A 20 -2.17 -4.64 -23.79
C ASP A 20 -1.04 -4.83 -22.78
N LEU A 21 -0.49 -6.05 -22.76
CA LEU A 21 0.75 -6.37 -22.05
C LEU A 21 1.91 -5.63 -22.71
N SER A 22 2.07 -4.36 -22.34
CA SER A 22 3.15 -3.48 -22.75
C SER A 22 4.26 -3.48 -21.68
N PRO A 23 5.51 -3.14 -22.04
CA PRO A 23 6.57 -2.95 -21.06
C PRO A 23 6.19 -1.96 -19.94
N ILE A 24 5.42 -0.91 -20.27
CA ILE A 24 4.96 0.08 -19.29
C ILE A 24 3.90 -0.51 -18.35
N MET A 25 3.00 -1.35 -18.84
CA MET A 25 2.03 -2.07 -17.99
C MET A 25 2.75 -3.03 -17.06
N MET A 26 3.74 -3.79 -17.56
CA MET A 26 4.56 -4.68 -16.72
C MET A 26 5.27 -3.94 -15.57
N ILE A 27 5.71 -2.69 -15.80
CA ILE A 27 6.27 -1.85 -14.73
C ILE A 27 5.22 -1.52 -13.65
N GLN A 28 3.95 -1.30 -14.01
CA GLN A 28 2.90 -1.05 -13.01
C GLN A 28 2.54 -2.30 -12.22
N LEU A 29 2.68 -3.48 -12.84
CA LEU A 29 2.37 -4.76 -12.23
C LEU A 29 3.47 -5.29 -11.29
N SER A 30 4.56 -4.55 -11.07
CA SER A 30 5.73 -5.06 -10.36
C SER A 30 5.42 -5.66 -8.98
N GLY A 31 4.57 -5.01 -8.19
CA GLY A 31 4.13 -5.54 -6.89
C GLY A 31 3.13 -6.69 -7.02
N GLU A 32 2.25 -6.65 -8.03
CA GLU A 32 1.29 -7.73 -8.32
C GLU A 32 2.01 -9.04 -8.64
N LEU A 33 3.15 -8.95 -9.33
CA LEU A 33 3.95 -10.09 -9.77
C LEU A 33 4.50 -10.91 -8.59
N PHE A 34 4.66 -10.34 -7.39
CA PHE A 34 5.05 -11.11 -6.20
C PHE A 34 4.06 -12.24 -5.89
N ASP A 35 2.77 -11.97 -6.04
CA ASP A 35 1.69 -12.91 -5.75
C ASP A 35 1.27 -13.70 -7.00
N LEU A 36 1.23 -13.04 -8.16
CA LEU A 36 0.91 -13.71 -9.43
C LEU A 36 1.94 -14.77 -9.80
N ASN A 37 3.23 -14.56 -9.50
CA ASN A 37 4.25 -15.60 -9.74
C ASN A 37 3.98 -16.87 -8.92
N LYS A 38 3.48 -16.73 -7.69
CA LYS A 38 3.12 -17.87 -6.82
C LYS A 38 1.84 -18.55 -7.32
N TYR A 39 0.84 -17.77 -7.69
CA TYR A 39 -0.41 -18.27 -8.27
C TYR A 39 -0.21 -19.02 -9.59
N LEU A 40 0.58 -18.47 -10.51
CA LEU A 40 0.89 -19.07 -11.80
C LEU A 40 1.95 -20.19 -11.72
N ASN A 41 2.43 -20.51 -10.51
CA ASN A 41 3.48 -21.50 -10.27
C ASN A 41 4.73 -21.26 -11.14
N LYS A 42 5.16 -19.99 -11.28
CA LYS A 42 6.37 -19.60 -12.01
C LYS A 42 7.57 -20.32 -11.40
N THR A 43 8.43 -20.88 -12.24
CA THR A 43 9.72 -21.43 -11.78
C THR A 43 10.53 -20.33 -11.11
N PRO A 44 10.98 -20.51 -9.84
CA PRO A 44 11.75 -19.49 -9.14
C PRO A 44 13.05 -19.17 -9.87
N ASP A 45 13.36 -17.87 -9.99
CA ASP A 45 14.69 -17.43 -10.41
C ASP A 45 15.60 -17.40 -9.17
N PRO A 46 16.75 -18.09 -9.16
CA PRO A 46 17.69 -18.05 -8.03
C PRO A 46 18.21 -16.64 -7.69
N GLN A 47 18.06 -15.67 -8.60
CA GLN A 47 18.45 -14.27 -8.38
C GLN A 47 17.31 -13.42 -7.81
N GLU A 48 16.07 -13.92 -7.80
CA GLU A 48 14.92 -13.24 -7.21
C GLU A 48 14.84 -13.57 -5.70
N ASP A 49 14.44 -12.57 -4.91
CA ASP A 49 14.11 -12.79 -3.51
C ASP A 49 12.89 -13.74 -3.43
N PRO A 50 12.96 -14.84 -2.64
CA PRO A 50 11.85 -15.78 -2.52
C PRO A 50 10.61 -15.19 -1.85
N GLU A 51 10.74 -14.09 -1.10
CA GLU A 51 9.63 -13.41 -0.45
C GLU A 51 9.34 -12.04 -1.08
N ALA A 52 8.14 -11.51 -0.81
CA ALA A 52 7.81 -10.16 -1.24
C ALA A 52 8.63 -9.15 -0.41
N GLY A 53 9.02 -8.02 -1.01
CA GLY A 53 10.04 -7.10 -0.48
C GLY A 53 9.85 -6.71 1.00
N HIS A 54 10.97 -6.39 1.65
CA HIS A 54 10.98 -5.91 3.02
C HIS A 54 10.75 -4.39 3.03
N CYS A 55 9.83 -3.88 3.82
CA CYS A 55 9.58 -2.44 3.92
C CYS A 55 9.40 -2.09 5.39
N SER A 56 9.73 -0.86 5.77
CA SER A 56 9.50 -0.37 7.12
C SER A 56 8.75 0.95 7.08
N GLY A 57 7.60 1.00 7.72
CA GLY A 57 6.75 2.17 7.87
C GLY A 57 6.71 2.67 9.32
N PHE A 58 6.60 3.98 9.50
CA PHE A 58 6.57 4.57 10.82
C PHE A 58 5.77 5.87 10.87
N VAL A 59 4.85 5.98 11.84
CA VAL A 59 4.21 7.23 12.24
C VAL A 59 4.64 7.54 13.67
N LYS A 60 5.05 8.78 13.95
CA LYS A 60 5.55 9.18 15.28
C LYS A 60 5.02 10.53 15.68
N ILE A 61 4.43 10.61 16.88
CA ILE A 61 4.12 11.88 17.53
C ILE A 61 5.31 12.30 18.39
N ALA A 62 5.78 13.53 18.18
CA ALA A 62 6.87 14.14 18.95
C ALA A 62 6.44 14.43 20.41
N PRO A 63 7.39 14.59 21.35
CA PRO A 63 7.08 15.05 22.70
C PRO A 63 6.22 16.33 22.69
N GLU A 64 5.25 16.39 23.62
CA GLU A 64 4.27 17.49 23.72
C GLU A 64 3.45 17.73 22.42
N ASN A 65 3.36 16.71 21.55
CA ASN A 65 2.68 16.78 20.26
C ASN A 65 3.16 17.96 19.38
N LYS A 66 4.44 18.31 19.47
CA LYS A 66 5.03 19.45 18.73
C LYS A 66 5.08 19.20 17.22
N ASP A 67 5.16 17.94 16.81
CA ASP A 67 5.21 17.54 15.41
C ASP A 67 4.73 16.08 15.24
N MET A 68 4.43 15.70 14.00
CA MET A 68 4.14 14.33 13.59
C MET A 68 5.03 13.93 12.42
N PHE A 69 5.85 12.91 12.63
CA PHE A 69 6.69 12.32 11.60
C PHE A 69 5.98 11.15 10.92
N PHE A 70 6.18 11.04 9.61
CA PHE A 70 5.64 9.98 8.76
C PHE A 70 6.73 9.54 7.80
N ALA A 71 7.18 8.30 7.94
CA ALA A 71 8.35 7.78 7.26
C ALA A 71 8.08 6.40 6.67
N HIS A 72 8.76 6.12 5.57
CA HIS A 72 8.77 4.83 4.90
C HIS A 72 10.16 4.54 4.35
N VAL A 73 10.59 3.29 4.46
CA VAL A 73 11.85 2.77 3.91
C VAL A 73 11.53 1.56 3.06
N ALA A 74 11.54 1.74 1.75
CA ALA A 74 11.41 0.65 0.79
C ALA A 74 12.70 -0.17 0.73
N MET A 75 12.60 -1.51 0.76
CA MET A 75 13.73 -2.39 0.50
C MET A 75 13.41 -3.26 -0.72
N SER A 76 14.33 -3.21 -1.68
CA SER A 76 14.27 -3.97 -2.92
C SER A 76 15.69 -4.19 -3.43
N SER A 77 15.85 -4.92 -4.52
CA SER A 77 17.15 -5.09 -5.18
C SER A 77 17.77 -3.72 -5.55
N LEU A 78 19.10 -3.62 -5.48
CA LEU A 78 19.84 -2.42 -5.87
C LEU A 78 19.58 -2.01 -7.33
N SER A 79 19.12 -2.93 -8.18
CA SER A 79 18.70 -2.64 -9.56
C SER A 79 17.51 -1.67 -9.64
N TRP A 80 16.73 -1.52 -8.57
CA TRP A 80 15.62 -0.58 -8.50
C TRP A 80 16.05 0.86 -8.17
N MET A 81 17.33 1.14 -7.92
CA MET A 81 17.77 2.47 -7.44
C MET A 81 17.73 3.61 -8.46
N ILE A 82 17.09 3.44 -9.62
CA ILE A 82 16.76 4.55 -10.52
C ILE A 82 15.48 5.21 -10.03
N ARG A 83 15.62 6.27 -9.22
CA ARG A 83 14.50 6.89 -8.49
C ARG A 83 14.01 8.17 -9.16
N VAL A 84 12.71 8.42 -9.05
CA VAL A 84 12.07 9.68 -9.44
C VAL A 84 11.04 10.04 -8.38
N LEU A 85 11.25 11.15 -7.68
CA LEU A 85 10.20 11.77 -6.85
C LEU A 85 9.23 12.51 -7.78
N LYS A 86 7.93 12.28 -7.63
CA LYS A 86 6.92 12.81 -8.56
C LYS A 86 5.91 13.67 -7.84
N LEU A 87 5.52 14.75 -8.50
CA LEU A 87 4.37 15.58 -8.16
C LEU A 87 3.42 15.59 -9.35
N TYR A 88 2.26 14.96 -9.22
CA TYR A 88 1.19 15.05 -10.19
C TYR A 88 0.16 16.05 -9.70
N LYS A 89 -0.12 17.05 -10.53
CA LYS A 89 -1.14 18.06 -10.29
C LYS A 89 -2.02 18.16 -11.52
N PHE A 90 -3.17 17.53 -11.44
CA PHE A 90 -4.16 17.54 -12.52
C PHE A 90 -5.23 18.60 -12.27
N ALA A 91 -5.82 19.11 -13.34
CA ALA A 91 -6.89 20.12 -13.30
C ALA A 91 -8.27 19.48 -13.07
N TYR A 92 -8.37 18.56 -12.12
CA TYR A 92 -9.65 17.99 -11.70
C TYR A 92 -10.43 18.99 -10.83
N ASP A 93 -11.76 18.87 -10.80
CA ASP A 93 -12.56 19.59 -9.80
C ASP A 93 -12.20 19.07 -8.41
N ALA A 94 -11.63 19.93 -7.56
CA ALA A 94 -11.21 19.58 -6.20
C ALA A 94 -12.37 19.13 -5.30
N LYS A 95 -13.62 19.44 -5.65
CA LYS A 95 -14.80 18.95 -4.93
C LYS A 95 -15.05 17.46 -5.19
N GLU A 96 -14.81 17.02 -6.42
CA GLU A 96 -14.99 15.64 -6.89
C GLU A 96 -13.74 14.79 -6.65
N VAL A 97 -12.55 15.37 -6.85
CA VAL A 97 -11.25 14.72 -6.70
C VAL A 97 -10.43 15.46 -5.63
N PRO A 98 -10.66 15.21 -4.34
CA PRO A 98 -9.98 15.91 -3.26
C PRO A 98 -8.45 15.71 -3.28
N GLY A 99 -7.98 14.55 -3.73
CA GLY A 99 -6.58 14.23 -3.93
C GLY A 99 -6.01 14.65 -5.30
N HIS A 100 -6.58 15.67 -5.97
CA HIS A 100 -6.17 16.11 -7.32
C HIS A 100 -4.67 16.48 -7.45
N THR A 101 -3.98 16.71 -6.34
CA THR A 101 -2.51 16.81 -6.30
C THR A 101 -1.96 15.69 -5.45
N VAL A 102 -1.02 14.91 -5.98
CA VAL A 102 -0.32 13.83 -5.27
C VAL A 102 1.19 13.96 -5.41
N SER A 103 1.91 13.77 -4.32
CA SER A 103 3.38 13.68 -4.30
C SER A 103 3.78 12.31 -3.79
N PHE A 104 4.65 11.60 -4.49
CA PHE A 104 5.03 10.23 -4.12
C PHE A 104 6.42 9.84 -4.58
N SER A 105 7.06 8.93 -3.85
CA SER A 105 8.31 8.29 -4.27
C SER A 105 8.03 7.26 -5.37
N GLY A 106 8.93 7.15 -6.35
CA GLY A 106 8.74 6.19 -7.43
C GLY A 106 9.96 6.03 -8.32
N TYR A 107 9.70 5.52 -9.52
CA TYR A 107 10.71 5.12 -10.50
C TYR A 107 10.29 5.58 -11.91
N PRO A 108 11.17 5.60 -12.92
CA PRO A 108 10.80 5.91 -14.29
C PRO A 108 9.60 5.07 -14.76
N ALA A 109 8.70 5.68 -15.54
CA ALA A 109 7.49 5.05 -16.10
C ALA A 109 6.42 4.54 -15.13
N GLN A 110 6.68 4.41 -13.83
CA GLN A 110 5.64 4.10 -12.85
C GLN A 110 4.61 5.25 -12.74
N LEU A 111 3.33 4.94 -12.61
CA LEU A 111 2.25 5.92 -12.51
C LEU A 111 1.73 6.06 -11.09
N ALA A 112 1.93 5.04 -10.28
CA ALA A 112 1.77 5.05 -8.84
C ALA A 112 3.14 4.91 -8.18
N SER A 113 3.17 5.12 -6.86
CA SER A 113 4.28 4.61 -6.06
C SER A 113 4.31 3.08 -6.14
N ALA A 114 5.49 2.50 -5.91
CA ALA A 114 5.66 1.07 -5.67
C ALA A 114 6.54 0.82 -4.42
N ASP A 115 6.65 1.84 -3.56
CA ASP A 115 7.41 1.78 -2.31
C ASP A 115 6.58 1.22 -1.13
N ASP A 116 5.43 1.75 -0.67
CA ASP A 116 4.70 2.95 -1.06
C ASP A 116 4.85 4.15 -0.12
N TYR A 117 4.94 5.36 -0.67
CA TYR A 117 4.82 6.61 0.08
C TYR A 117 4.14 7.70 -0.77
N THR A 118 2.94 8.12 -0.35
CA THR A 118 2.15 9.13 -1.07
C THR A 118 1.58 10.16 -0.10
N LEU A 119 1.62 11.43 -0.50
CA LEU A 119 0.94 12.57 0.13
C LEU A 119 -0.06 13.17 -0.86
N THR A 120 -1.25 13.55 -0.39
CA THR A 120 -2.33 14.07 -1.27
C THR A 120 -2.82 15.46 -0.83
N SER A 121 -3.38 16.23 -1.77
CA SER A 121 -4.04 17.51 -1.48
C SER A 121 -5.25 17.40 -0.56
N ALA A 122 -5.80 16.20 -0.38
CA ALA A 122 -6.85 15.93 0.60
C ALA A 122 -6.31 15.97 2.05
N GLY A 123 -5.00 16.15 2.24
CA GLY A 123 -4.35 16.12 3.54
C GLY A 123 -4.12 14.70 4.07
N LEU A 124 -4.14 13.69 3.19
CA LEU A 124 -3.87 12.30 3.55
C LEU A 124 -2.42 11.94 3.22
N GLY A 125 -1.80 11.14 4.09
CA GLY A 125 -0.58 10.41 3.81
C GLY A 125 -0.85 8.91 3.83
N SER A 126 -0.30 8.17 2.87
CA SER A 126 -0.45 6.70 2.80
C SER A 126 0.89 6.03 2.54
N ILE A 127 1.18 4.99 3.32
CA ILE A 127 2.33 4.10 3.16
C ILE A 127 1.86 2.65 3.24
N GLU A 128 2.69 1.72 2.77
CA GLU A 128 2.44 0.30 2.94
C GLU A 128 3.69 -0.46 3.37
N THR A 129 3.53 -1.62 3.98
CA THR A 129 4.58 -2.64 4.00
C THR A 129 3.99 -3.98 3.57
N THR A 130 4.70 -4.69 2.70
CA THR A 130 4.18 -5.91 2.07
C THR A 130 4.13 -7.06 3.07
N ILE A 131 2.98 -7.73 3.18
CA ILE A 131 2.79 -8.86 4.09
C ILE A 131 3.23 -10.15 3.39
N ALA A 132 4.05 -10.95 4.06
CA ALA A 132 4.35 -12.29 3.60
C ALA A 132 3.12 -13.20 3.72
N ILE A 133 2.73 -13.89 2.64
CA ILE A 133 1.64 -14.88 2.68
C ILE A 133 2.26 -16.28 2.65
N PHE A 134 2.31 -16.93 3.82
CA PHE A 134 2.82 -18.28 3.98
C PHE A 134 1.80 -19.36 3.62
N ASN A 135 0.50 -19.06 3.80
CA ASN A 135 -0.58 -19.96 3.41
C ASN A 135 -0.73 -20.00 1.89
N LYS A 136 -0.01 -20.90 1.23
CA LYS A 136 0.00 -21.03 -0.24
C LYS A 136 -1.35 -21.45 -0.83
N SER A 137 -2.25 -22.02 -0.03
CA SER A 137 -3.59 -22.42 -0.52
C SER A 137 -4.45 -21.23 -0.96
N LEU A 138 -4.12 -20.02 -0.49
CA LEU A 138 -4.77 -18.77 -0.89
C LEU A 138 -4.47 -18.40 -2.35
N TYR A 139 -3.37 -18.89 -2.93
CA TYR A 139 -3.06 -18.70 -4.35
C TYR A 139 -3.81 -19.73 -5.20
N SER A 140 -5.12 -19.54 -5.33
CA SER A 140 -6.00 -20.41 -6.13
C SER A 140 -7.08 -19.61 -6.86
N ASP A 141 -7.70 -20.25 -7.85
CA ASP A 141 -8.80 -19.68 -8.66
C ASP A 141 -10.02 -19.27 -7.82
N THR A 142 -10.11 -19.74 -6.58
CA THR A 142 -11.13 -19.32 -5.63
C THR A 142 -10.98 -17.84 -5.27
N TYR A 143 -9.75 -17.38 -5.09
CA TYR A 143 -9.42 -16.08 -4.48
C TYR A 143 -8.75 -15.10 -5.44
N ILE A 144 -8.06 -15.58 -6.48
CA ILE A 144 -7.42 -14.76 -7.52
C ILE A 144 -8.10 -15.08 -8.85
N LYS A 145 -8.67 -14.06 -9.49
CA LYS A 145 -9.50 -14.19 -10.69
C LYS A 145 -9.20 -13.05 -11.66
N PRO A 146 -9.22 -13.32 -12.98
CA PRO A 146 -9.04 -12.26 -13.98
C PRO A 146 -10.24 -11.29 -14.05
N GLU A 147 -11.43 -11.73 -13.63
CA GLU A 147 -12.66 -10.94 -13.70
C GLU A 147 -13.17 -10.55 -12.30
N GLY A 148 -13.71 -9.33 -12.19
CA GLY A 148 -14.27 -8.81 -10.94
C GLY A 148 -13.22 -8.37 -9.91
N GLN A 149 -11.96 -8.25 -10.31
CA GLN A 149 -10.84 -7.83 -9.47
C GLN A 149 -10.07 -6.68 -10.13
N VAL A 150 -9.43 -5.84 -9.31
CA VAL A 150 -8.64 -4.68 -9.76
C VAL A 150 -7.29 -4.70 -9.05
N HIS A 151 -6.21 -4.53 -9.80
CA HIS A 151 -4.84 -4.49 -9.26
C HIS A 151 -4.66 -3.46 -8.13
N CYS A 152 -3.80 -3.77 -7.16
CA CYS A 152 -3.48 -2.93 -6.01
C CYS A 152 -3.07 -1.51 -6.42
N TRP A 153 -2.20 -1.36 -7.43
CA TRP A 153 -1.74 -0.04 -7.86
C TRP A 153 -2.86 0.87 -8.37
N LEU A 154 -3.90 0.30 -8.99
CA LEU A 154 -5.09 1.03 -9.42
C LEU A 154 -5.95 1.39 -8.22
N ARG A 155 -6.20 0.43 -7.32
CA ARG A 155 -7.01 0.64 -6.11
C ARG A 155 -6.39 1.71 -5.21
N SER A 156 -5.07 1.68 -4.97
CA SER A 156 -4.37 2.70 -4.19
C SER A 156 -4.41 4.07 -4.87
N THR A 157 -4.17 4.12 -6.18
CA THR A 157 -4.29 5.36 -6.96
C THR A 157 -5.68 5.97 -6.84
N ILE A 158 -6.74 5.19 -7.08
CA ILE A 158 -8.13 5.64 -7.00
C ILE A 158 -8.46 6.14 -5.58
N SER A 159 -8.06 5.40 -4.54
CA SER A 159 -8.26 5.82 -3.15
C SER A 159 -7.53 7.11 -2.80
N ASN A 160 -6.30 7.29 -3.30
CA ASN A 160 -5.53 8.52 -3.10
C ASN A 160 -6.18 9.74 -3.75
N TYR A 161 -6.81 9.58 -4.91
CA TYR A 161 -7.46 10.69 -5.62
C TYR A 161 -8.84 11.04 -5.05
N LEU A 162 -9.64 10.04 -4.66
CA LEU A 162 -11.08 10.23 -4.44
C LEU A 162 -11.52 10.39 -2.98
N THR A 163 -10.64 10.19 -2.00
CA THR A 163 -11.03 10.15 -0.58
C THR A 163 -10.53 11.35 0.23
N LYS A 164 -11.26 11.69 1.31
CA LYS A 164 -10.97 12.82 2.20
C LYS A 164 -10.55 12.38 3.59
N THR A 165 -10.86 11.14 3.97
CA THR A 165 -10.56 10.57 5.28
C THR A 165 -9.85 9.21 5.14
N PRO A 166 -9.06 8.78 6.14
CA PRO A 166 -8.41 7.47 6.14
C PRO A 166 -9.43 6.32 6.09
N LYS A 167 -10.57 6.47 6.75
CA LYS A 167 -11.67 5.50 6.71
C LYS A 167 -12.22 5.30 5.30
N GLU A 168 -12.55 6.40 4.61
CA GLU A 168 -13.00 6.34 3.21
C GLU A 168 -11.93 5.70 2.32
N TRP A 169 -10.64 6.00 2.57
CA TRP A 169 -9.52 5.43 1.81
C TRP A 169 -9.51 3.91 1.91
N VAL A 170 -9.55 3.35 3.13
CA VAL A 170 -9.51 1.90 3.34
C VAL A 170 -10.79 1.22 2.85
N GLU A 171 -11.95 1.85 2.99
CA GLU A 171 -13.23 1.34 2.47
C GLU A 171 -13.25 1.31 0.93
N LEU A 172 -12.72 2.33 0.27
CA LEU A 172 -12.65 2.39 -1.19
C LEU A 172 -11.61 1.40 -1.75
N PHE A 173 -10.43 1.31 -1.12
CA PHE A 173 -9.37 0.38 -1.53
C PHE A 173 -9.80 -1.09 -1.39
N SER A 174 -10.69 -1.37 -0.43
CA SER A 174 -11.20 -2.73 -0.17
C SER A 174 -12.05 -3.31 -1.31
N ARG A 175 -12.55 -2.46 -2.23
CA ARG A 175 -13.39 -2.91 -3.33
C ARG A 175 -12.56 -3.65 -4.38
N TYR A 176 -13.12 -4.71 -4.94
CA TYR A 176 -12.51 -5.50 -6.01
C TYR A 176 -11.10 -6.04 -5.66
N ASN A 177 -10.91 -6.50 -4.43
CA ASN A 177 -9.66 -7.11 -3.96
C ASN A 177 -9.13 -8.14 -4.97
N SER A 178 -7.91 -7.93 -5.44
CA SER A 178 -7.20 -8.79 -6.39
C SER A 178 -6.38 -9.90 -5.74
N GLY A 179 -6.19 -9.87 -4.42
CA GLY A 179 -5.33 -10.83 -3.72
C GLY A 179 -3.86 -10.75 -4.12
N THR A 180 -3.45 -9.61 -4.66
CA THR A 180 -2.14 -9.37 -5.26
C THR A 180 -1.59 -8.05 -4.73
N TYR A 181 -0.27 -8.00 -4.59
CA TYR A 181 0.47 -7.03 -3.79
C TYR A 181 -0.15 -6.87 -2.39
N ASN A 182 -0.11 -7.97 -1.63
CA ASN A 182 -0.77 -8.10 -0.33
C ASN A 182 -0.03 -7.32 0.77
N ASN A 183 -0.57 -6.18 1.19
CA ASN A 183 0.13 -5.23 2.05
C ASN A 183 -0.65 -4.88 3.32
N GLN A 184 0.07 -4.38 4.34
CA GLN A 184 -0.51 -3.53 5.38
C GLN A 184 -0.39 -2.07 4.93
N TRP A 185 -1.51 -1.45 4.57
CA TRP A 185 -1.61 -0.02 4.33
C TRP A 185 -1.81 0.73 5.64
N THR A 186 -1.08 1.83 5.81
CA THR A 186 -1.26 2.81 6.89
C THR A 186 -1.64 4.15 6.27
N VAL A 187 -2.79 4.70 6.66
CA VAL A 187 -3.30 5.97 6.13
C VAL A 187 -3.53 6.94 7.29
N VAL A 188 -2.90 8.11 7.20
CA VAL A 188 -2.96 9.16 8.22
C VAL A 188 -3.65 10.41 7.68
N ASP A 189 -4.47 11.04 8.52
CA ASP A 189 -5.06 12.35 8.26
C ASP A 189 -4.26 13.47 8.93
N TYR A 190 -3.44 14.18 8.17
CA TYR A 190 -2.71 15.35 8.68
C TYR A 190 -3.63 16.48 9.12
N LYS A 191 -4.86 16.55 8.61
CA LYS A 191 -5.80 17.62 8.98
C LYS A 191 -6.20 17.55 10.45
N GLN A 192 -6.17 16.34 11.04
CA GLN A 192 -6.51 16.08 12.44
C GLN A 192 -5.38 16.46 13.40
N PHE A 193 -4.13 16.53 12.93
CA PHE A 193 -3.00 16.93 13.77
C PHE A 193 -2.93 18.46 13.92
N LYS A 194 -2.84 18.93 15.16
CA LYS A 194 -2.60 20.34 15.51
C LYS A 194 -1.43 20.41 16.48
N PRO A 195 -0.30 21.05 16.12
CA PRO A 195 0.86 21.13 16.99
C PRO A 195 0.52 21.65 18.39
N GLY A 196 0.99 20.94 19.42
CA GLY A 196 0.76 21.26 20.83
C GLY A 196 -0.63 20.89 21.37
N GLN A 197 -1.51 20.31 20.55
CA GLN A 197 -2.83 19.84 20.99
C GLN A 197 -2.86 18.32 21.10
N GLU A 198 -3.77 17.79 21.90
CA GLU A 198 -4.03 16.34 21.94
C GLU A 198 -4.55 15.84 20.59
N ILE A 199 -4.10 14.65 20.19
CA ILE A 199 -4.66 13.97 19.02
C ILE A 199 -6.07 13.40 19.35
N PRO A 200 -6.96 13.29 18.35
CA PRO A 200 -8.31 12.75 18.57
C PRO A 200 -8.28 11.29 19.03
N ASP A 201 -9.40 10.79 19.54
CA ASP A 201 -9.53 9.40 20.00
C ASP A 201 -9.70 8.40 18.84
N LYS A 202 -10.12 8.88 17.66
CA LYS A 202 -10.47 8.06 16.51
C LYS A 202 -10.26 8.81 15.19
N ASP A 203 -10.31 8.07 14.09
CA ASP A 203 -10.36 8.55 12.71
C ASP A 203 -9.16 9.38 12.23
N MET A 204 -8.04 9.37 12.95
CA MET A 204 -6.78 10.01 12.52
C MET A 204 -5.87 9.05 11.75
N LEU A 205 -5.81 7.78 12.15
CA LEU A 205 -4.96 6.78 11.52
C LEU A 205 -5.73 5.46 11.37
N TRP A 206 -5.90 5.02 10.13
CA TRP A 206 -6.50 3.74 9.79
C TRP A 206 -5.48 2.83 9.11
N ILE A 207 -5.60 1.54 9.40
CA ILE A 207 -4.87 0.50 8.68
C ILE A 207 -5.81 -0.38 7.88
N LEU A 208 -5.27 -0.98 6.83
CA LEU A 208 -5.89 -2.02 6.03
C LEU A 208 -4.87 -3.13 5.80
N GLU A 209 -5.29 -4.38 5.95
CA GLU A 209 -4.47 -5.54 5.65
C GLU A 209 -5.20 -6.45 4.66
N GLN A 210 -4.47 -6.93 3.66
CA GLN A 210 -5.01 -7.71 2.55
C GLN A 210 -4.30 -9.07 2.45
N THR A 211 -5.09 -10.09 2.11
CA THR A 211 -4.64 -11.39 1.58
C THR A 211 -5.49 -11.74 0.36
N PRO A 212 -5.18 -12.81 -0.40
CA PRO A 212 -6.11 -13.33 -1.39
C PRO A 212 -7.46 -13.72 -0.75
N GLY A 213 -8.52 -13.04 -1.18
CA GLY A 213 -9.89 -13.31 -0.73
C GLY A 213 -10.34 -12.57 0.53
N SER A 214 -9.46 -11.85 1.23
CA SER A 214 -9.79 -11.18 2.49
C SER A 214 -9.14 -9.80 2.60
N ILE A 215 -9.91 -8.85 3.13
CA ILE A 215 -9.43 -7.54 3.55
C ILE A 215 -10.04 -7.22 4.91
N LYS A 216 -9.20 -6.74 5.83
CA LYS A 216 -9.64 -6.22 7.13
C LYS A 216 -9.10 -4.81 7.31
N THR A 217 -9.89 -3.97 7.96
CA THR A 217 -9.56 -2.57 8.22
C THR A 217 -9.75 -2.26 9.69
N GLN A 218 -8.91 -1.40 10.26
CA GLN A 218 -9.03 -1.03 11.66
C GLN A 218 -8.57 0.41 11.90
N ASP A 219 -9.33 1.15 12.72
CA ASP A 219 -8.86 2.39 13.31
C ASP A 219 -7.85 2.07 14.43
N VAL A 220 -6.62 2.55 14.27
CA VAL A 220 -5.56 2.38 15.27
C VAL A 220 -5.08 3.72 15.82
N THR A 221 -5.91 4.76 15.73
CA THR A 221 -5.69 6.06 16.38
C THR A 221 -5.45 5.89 17.89
N TRP A 222 -6.16 4.96 18.53
CA TRP A 222 -5.94 4.63 19.95
C TRP A 222 -4.51 4.16 20.25
N PHE A 223 -3.88 3.42 19.33
CA PHE A 223 -2.51 2.92 19.49
C PHE A 223 -1.54 4.08 19.39
N LEU A 224 -1.71 4.94 18.38
CA LEU A 224 -0.92 6.14 18.20
C LEU A 224 -1.05 7.07 19.43
N LYS A 225 -2.25 7.21 19.99
CA LYS A 225 -2.51 8.03 21.19
C LYS A 225 -1.83 7.44 22.43
N LYS A 226 -1.95 6.12 22.63
CA LYS A 226 -1.38 5.43 23.79
C LYS A 226 0.16 5.39 23.77
N TYR A 227 0.74 5.10 22.61
CA TYR A 227 2.17 4.80 22.50
C TYR A 227 2.98 5.91 21.82
N SER A 228 2.32 6.93 21.26
CA SER A 228 2.94 8.03 20.50
C SER A 228 3.66 7.57 19.23
N TYR A 229 3.43 6.36 18.74
CA TYR A 229 3.92 5.87 17.44
C TYR A 229 3.04 4.76 16.86
N TRP A 230 3.21 4.48 15.57
CA TRP A 230 2.68 3.31 14.87
C TRP A 230 3.78 2.69 13.98
N PRO A 231 4.18 1.43 14.22
CA PRO A 231 5.18 0.75 13.40
C PRO A 231 4.53 -0.16 12.34
N SER A 232 5.19 -0.35 11.20
CA SER A 232 4.81 -1.31 10.15
C SER A 232 6.06 -1.99 9.61
N TYR A 233 6.07 -3.31 9.55
CA TYR A 233 7.29 -4.11 9.30
C TYR A 233 7.00 -5.49 8.69
N ASN A 234 6.14 -5.55 7.66
CA ASN A 234 5.82 -6.76 6.90
C ASN A 234 5.07 -7.89 7.67
N VAL A 235 4.70 -7.64 8.94
CA VAL A 235 3.93 -8.58 9.77
C VAL A 235 2.52 -8.01 9.99
N PRO A 236 1.46 -8.79 9.73
CA PRO A 236 0.10 -8.34 9.93
C PRO A 236 -0.21 -8.15 11.42
N PHE A 237 -0.81 -7.01 11.72
CA PHE A 237 -1.33 -6.61 13.02
C PHE A 237 -2.72 -7.20 13.29
N ILE A 238 -3.59 -7.28 12.28
CA ILE A 238 -4.96 -7.76 12.44
C ILE A 238 -4.91 -9.29 12.56
N LYS A 239 -5.40 -9.80 13.71
CA LYS A 239 -5.31 -11.23 14.07
C LYS A 239 -5.84 -12.17 13.00
N ASP A 240 -6.99 -11.85 12.41
CA ASP A 240 -7.61 -12.69 11.37
C ASP A 240 -6.69 -12.81 10.15
N ILE A 241 -6.11 -11.70 9.70
CA ILE A 241 -5.16 -11.68 8.58
C ILE A 241 -3.88 -12.45 8.92
N SER A 242 -3.38 -12.31 10.14
CA SER A 242 -2.22 -13.07 10.62
C SER A 242 -2.43 -14.59 10.56
N ILE A 243 -3.63 -15.05 10.96
CA ILE A 243 -4.02 -16.47 10.86
C ILE A 243 -4.18 -16.89 9.40
N GLU A 244 -4.93 -16.12 8.60
CA GLU A 244 -5.19 -16.42 7.18
C GLU A 244 -3.88 -16.51 6.38
N ALA A 245 -2.95 -15.58 6.60
CA ALA A 245 -1.65 -15.54 5.96
C ALA A 245 -0.69 -16.65 6.46
N GLY A 246 -1.01 -17.37 7.54
CA GLY A 246 -0.24 -18.49 8.05
C GLY A 246 0.89 -18.13 9.02
N PHE A 247 0.88 -16.93 9.62
CA PHE A 247 1.89 -16.54 10.63
C PHE A 247 1.75 -17.33 11.94
N SER A 248 0.53 -17.78 12.28
CA SER A 248 0.27 -18.57 13.50
C SER A 248 0.96 -19.93 13.51
N GLU A 249 1.36 -20.46 12.35
CA GLU A 249 2.10 -21.72 12.23
C GLU A 249 3.62 -21.52 12.20
N LYS A 250 4.08 -20.27 12.04
CA LYS A 250 5.49 -19.88 11.89
C LYS A 250 6.11 -19.37 13.20
N VAL A 251 5.56 -19.77 14.35
CA VAL A 251 5.95 -19.27 15.69
C VAL A 251 7.40 -19.63 16.05
N GLY A 252 8.34 -18.88 15.50
CA GLY A 252 9.65 -18.59 16.07
C GLY A 252 9.69 -17.15 16.58
N LEU A 253 10.67 -16.82 17.41
CA LEU A 253 10.88 -15.50 18.05
C LEU A 253 10.85 -14.29 17.07
N LEU A 254 11.03 -14.51 15.77
CA LEU A 254 11.03 -13.46 14.74
C LEU A 254 9.63 -12.93 14.36
N PHE A 255 8.56 -13.70 14.58
CA PHE A 255 7.21 -13.36 14.06
C PHE A 255 6.14 -13.10 15.15
N SER A 256 6.48 -13.24 16.43
CA SER A 256 5.51 -13.16 17.55
C SER A 256 5.28 -11.76 18.12
N ILE A 257 5.69 -10.69 17.43
CA ILE A 257 5.79 -9.33 18.02
C ILE A 257 4.42 -8.77 18.44
N SER A 258 3.31 -9.24 17.86
CA SER A 258 1.96 -8.89 18.31
C SER A 258 1.71 -9.25 19.79
N ALA A 259 2.41 -10.28 20.33
CA ALA A 259 2.33 -10.67 21.73
C ALA A 259 3.19 -9.79 22.66
N LEU A 260 4.22 -9.12 22.16
CA LEU A 260 5.13 -8.27 22.94
C LEU A 260 4.63 -6.82 23.10
N LEU A 261 3.87 -6.31 22.13
CA LEU A 261 3.32 -4.94 22.19
C LEU A 261 2.01 -4.85 22.99
N LEU A 262 1.29 -5.96 23.16
CA LEU A 262 0.02 -6.02 23.89
C LEU A 262 0.13 -6.55 25.33
N SER A 263 1.33 -6.96 25.76
CA SER A 263 1.59 -7.47 27.13
C SER A 263 2.18 -6.42 28.09
N GLY A 264 2.16 -5.14 27.71
CA GLY A 264 2.59 -3.99 28.51
C GLY A 264 1.48 -2.99 28.81
#